data_AF-A0A661HK07-F1
#
_entry.id   AF-A0A661HK07-F1
#
_cell.length_a   1.000
_cell.length_b   1.000
_cell.length_c   1.000
_cell.angle_alpha   90.00
_cell.angle_beta   90.00
_cell.angle_gamma   90.00
#
_symmetry.space_group_name_H-M   'P 1'
#
loop_
_entity.id
_entity.type
_entity.pdbx_description
1 polymer ?
#
loop_
_entity_poly.entity_id
_entity_poly.type
_entity_poly.pdbx_seq_one_letter_code
_entity_poly.pdbx_strand_id
1 'polypeptide(L)'
;MDLYFLTLLLVTLLLIIPSPGPANILYAVSGSSFGVKKTVPFWLATNITSLFQTLSVGFGLNLVMQTNPEVAIIVKYLGVGFLFYLAYKFFKMSVDAKTSIKPLTFKDGIIIEILNAKYLMIPSIMFSQFYRPSDGYGQIFILSFVLLAITLTTSMTWILGGNTFASFVSDEKRQKHQGTFFGSLLFITAIWLAIN
;
A
#
# COMPACT_ATOMS: atom_id res chain seq x y z
N MET A 1 -21.08 10.97 15.68
CA MET A 1 -20.74 9.56 15.42
C MET A 1 -20.96 8.79 16.71
N ASP A 2 -21.87 7.82 16.74
CA ASP A 2 -22.09 7.03 17.96
C ASP A 2 -20.93 6.04 18.21
N LEU A 3 -20.82 5.53 19.44
CA LEU A 3 -19.72 4.66 19.85
C LEU A 3 -19.69 3.36 19.03
N TYR A 4 -20.86 2.78 18.76
CA TYR A 4 -21.02 1.56 17.98
C TYR A 4 -20.40 1.69 16.58
N PHE A 5 -20.71 2.79 15.90
CA PHE A 5 -20.17 3.09 14.58
C PHE A 5 -18.65 3.25 14.59
N LEU A 6 -18.11 3.98 15.58
CA LEU A 6 -16.67 4.17 15.71
C LEU A 6 -15.97 2.83 15.97
N THR A 7 -16.55 1.96 16.81
CA THR A 7 -16.01 0.62 17.07
C THR A 7 -15.99 -0.23 15.79
N LEU A 8 -17.07 -0.26 15.01
CA LEU A 8 -17.12 -1.01 13.76
C LEU A 8 -16.09 -0.52 12.74
N LEU A 9 -15.98 0.80 12.58
CA LEU A 9 -14.99 1.41 11.70
C LEU A 9 -13.57 0.98 12.09
N LEU A 10 -13.21 1.15 13.37
CA LEU A 10 -11.88 0.83 13.86
C LEU A 10 -11.56 -0.66 13.73
N VAL A 11 -12.47 -1.55 14.14
CA VAL A 11 -12.27 -3.00 14.02
C VAL A 11 -12.07 -3.40 12.56
N THR A 12 -12.89 -2.88 11.64
CA THR A 12 -12.79 -3.19 10.21
C THR A 12 -11.43 -2.75 9.65
N LEU A 13 -11.03 -1.50 9.91
CA LEU A 13 -9.77 -0.95 9.40
C LEU A 13 -8.55 -1.64 10.02
N LEU A 14 -8.56 -1.92 11.32
CA LEU A 14 -7.46 -2.60 12.00
C LEU A 14 -7.29 -4.06 11.54
N LEU A 15 -8.31 -4.70 10.97
CA LEU A 15 -8.19 -6.03 10.38
C LEU A 15 -7.68 -5.98 8.93
N ILE A 16 -8.22 -5.06 8.11
CA ILE A 16 -7.94 -5.04 6.67
C ILE A 16 -6.63 -4.33 6.30
N ILE A 17 -6.26 -3.25 7.02
CA ILE A 17 -5.09 -2.43 6.69
C ILE A 17 -3.79 -3.23 6.88
N PRO A 18 -3.59 -3.97 7.99
CA PRO A 18 -2.36 -4.73 8.19
C PRO A 18 -2.19 -5.91 7.26
N SER A 19 -3.23 -6.38 6.57
CA SER A 19 -3.14 -7.54 5.68
C SER A 19 -2.00 -7.39 4.65
N PRO A 20 -1.27 -8.47 4.33
CA PRO A 20 -0.15 -8.42 3.40
C PRO A 20 -0.65 -8.05 2.00
N GLY A 21 -0.25 -6.88 1.53
CA GLY A 21 -0.49 -6.38 0.17
C GLY A 21 0.78 -5.76 -0.40
N PRO A 22 0.79 -5.33 -1.67
CA PRO A 22 2.01 -4.89 -2.35
C PRO A 22 2.80 -3.81 -1.58
N ALA A 23 2.14 -2.73 -1.13
CA ALA A 23 2.82 -1.68 -0.36
C ALA A 23 3.35 -2.17 1.01
N ASN A 24 2.57 -2.97 1.74
CA ASN A 24 2.98 -3.53 3.04
C ASN A 24 4.21 -4.45 2.92
N ILE A 25 4.24 -5.25 1.85
CA ILE A 25 5.40 -6.09 1.51
C ILE A 25 6.62 -5.21 1.20
N LEU A 26 6.45 -4.14 0.42
CA LEU A 26 7.53 -3.20 0.11
C LEU A 26 8.07 -2.47 1.34
N TYR A 27 7.24 -2.16 2.33
CA TYR A 27 7.69 -1.63 3.62
C TYR A 27 8.57 -2.64 4.37
N ALA A 28 8.14 -3.90 4.45
CA ALA A 28 8.90 -4.96 5.11
C ALA A 28 10.26 -5.16 4.44
N VAL A 29 10.27 -5.22 3.10
CA VAL A 29 11.49 -5.31 2.31
C VAL A 29 12.37 -4.11 2.59
N SER A 30 11.87 -2.89 2.39
CA SER A 30 12.66 -1.67 2.51
C SER A 30 13.25 -1.53 3.91
N GLY A 31 12.47 -1.87 4.95
CA GLY A 31 12.93 -1.94 6.33
C GLY A 31 14.04 -2.97 6.52
N SER A 32 13.89 -4.17 5.97
CA SER A 32 14.89 -5.24 6.08
C SER A 32 16.19 -4.97 5.30
N SER A 33 16.09 -4.33 4.13
CA SER A 33 17.23 -4.11 3.23
C SER A 33 17.97 -2.79 3.47
N PHE A 34 17.27 -1.75 3.92
CA PHE A 34 17.82 -0.39 4.01
C PHE A 34 17.72 0.23 5.40
N GLY A 35 16.96 -0.41 6.30
CA GLY A 35 16.67 0.10 7.63
C GLY A 35 15.69 1.27 7.65
N VAL A 36 15.11 1.51 8.81
CA VAL A 36 14.00 2.47 9.02
C VAL A 36 14.31 3.84 8.42
N LYS A 37 15.49 4.42 8.72
CA LYS A 37 15.86 5.78 8.31
C LYS A 37 15.83 5.97 6.79
N LYS A 38 16.27 4.98 6.02
CA LYS A 38 16.29 5.05 4.55
C LYS A 38 14.92 4.75 3.92
N THR A 39 13.99 4.16 4.68
CA THR A 39 12.61 3.88 4.26
C THR A 39 11.66 5.06 4.50
N VAL A 40 11.98 6.00 5.41
CA VAL A 40 11.12 7.15 5.75
C VAL A 40 10.63 7.95 4.53
N PRO A 41 11.47 8.30 3.52
CA PRO A 41 10.98 9.05 2.36
C PRO A 41 9.89 8.31 1.58
N PHE A 42 10.06 7.00 1.39
CA PHE A 42 9.05 6.13 0.77
C PHE A 42 7.78 6.07 1.61
N TRP A 43 7.91 5.88 2.93
CA TRP A 43 6.79 5.82 3.88
C TRP A 43 5.97 7.12 3.97
N LEU A 44 6.62 8.28 3.93
CA LEU A 44 5.92 9.56 3.93
C LEU A 44 5.17 9.77 2.61
N ALA A 45 5.81 9.48 1.49
CA ALA A 45 5.19 9.63 0.18
C ALA A 45 3.91 8.82 0.04
N THR A 46 3.96 7.54 0.37
CA THR A 46 2.78 6.66 0.30
C THR A 46 1.66 7.15 1.21
N ASN A 47 1.93 7.52 2.47
CA ASN A 47 0.86 7.99 3.38
C ASN A 47 0.27 9.35 2.94
N ILE A 48 1.09 10.27 2.43
CA ILE A 48 0.61 11.54 1.87
C ILE A 48 -0.26 11.29 0.65
N THR A 49 0.20 10.45 -0.28
CA THR A 49 -0.57 10.08 -1.47
C THR A 49 -1.88 9.38 -1.10
N SER A 50 -1.85 8.49 -0.10
CA SER A 50 -3.02 7.79 0.43
C SER A 50 -4.06 8.76 0.98
N LEU A 51 -3.63 9.81 1.70
CA LEU A 51 -4.51 10.86 2.19
C LEU A 51 -5.19 11.59 1.02
N PHE A 52 -4.44 12.04 0.02
CA PHE A 52 -5.01 12.72 -1.15
C PHE A 52 -6.00 11.82 -1.89
N GLN A 53 -5.64 10.56 -2.12
CA GLN A 53 -6.48 9.59 -2.78
C GLN A 53 -7.78 9.33 -2.00
N THR A 54 -7.68 9.18 -0.68
CA THR A 54 -8.85 9.01 0.20
C THR A 54 -9.77 10.23 0.15
N LEU A 55 -9.21 11.44 0.23
CA LEU A 55 -9.99 12.67 0.09
C LEU A 55 -10.67 12.75 -1.29
N SER A 56 -9.96 12.43 -2.38
CA SER A 56 -10.55 12.39 -3.72
C SER A 56 -11.72 11.41 -3.81
N VAL A 57 -11.58 10.21 -3.24
CA VAL A 57 -12.68 9.22 -3.16
C VAL A 57 -13.87 9.79 -2.39
N GLY A 58 -13.63 10.39 -1.22
CA GLY A 58 -14.68 10.99 -0.39
C GLY A 58 -15.43 12.13 -1.09
N PHE A 59 -14.74 12.94 -1.88
CA PHE A 59 -15.33 14.02 -2.69
C PHE A 59 -15.94 13.55 -4.03
N GLY A 60 -16.00 12.25 -4.29
CA GLY A 60 -16.77 11.70 -5.40
C GLY A 60 -15.96 11.14 -6.56
N LEU A 61 -14.64 10.93 -6.43
CA LEU A 61 -13.87 10.18 -7.43
C LEU A 61 -14.45 8.77 -7.68
N ASN A 62 -15.04 8.16 -6.65
CA ASN A 62 -15.71 6.86 -6.79
C ASN A 62 -16.93 6.93 -7.75
N LEU A 63 -17.68 8.04 -7.75
CA LEU A 63 -18.78 8.26 -8.70
C LEU A 63 -18.25 8.41 -10.13
N VAL A 64 -17.11 9.07 -10.31
CA VAL A 64 -16.45 9.18 -11.62
C VAL A 64 -16.01 7.81 -12.13
N MET A 65 -15.41 6.98 -11.27
CA MET A 65 -14.99 5.62 -11.65
C MET A 65 -16.17 4.69 -11.96
N GLN A 66 -17.29 4.81 -11.24
CA GLN A 66 -18.51 4.06 -11.53
C GLN A 66 -19.17 4.49 -12.84
N THR A 67 -19.11 5.78 -13.17
CA THR A 67 -19.69 6.31 -14.42
C THR A 67 -18.76 6.18 -15.62
N ASN A 68 -17.46 6.00 -15.41
CA ASN A 68 -16.44 5.84 -16.46
C ASN A 68 -15.62 4.56 -16.23
N PRO A 69 -16.16 3.38 -16.59
CA PRO A 69 -15.50 2.10 -16.35
C PRO A 69 -14.10 2.01 -16.98
N GLU A 70 -13.86 2.71 -18.09
CA GLU A 70 -12.55 2.75 -18.76
C GLU A 70 -11.44 3.32 -17.86
N VAL A 71 -11.73 4.33 -17.04
CA VAL A 71 -10.74 4.91 -16.11
C VAL A 71 -10.31 3.88 -15.08
N ALA A 72 -11.26 3.12 -14.52
CA ALA A 72 -10.98 2.05 -13.58
C ALA A 72 -10.13 0.95 -14.23
N ILE A 73 -10.42 0.59 -15.49
CA ILE A 73 -9.66 -0.39 -16.27
C ILE A 73 -8.22 0.09 -16.52
N ILE A 74 -8.03 1.35 -16.92
CA ILE A 74 -6.70 1.92 -17.15
C ILE A 74 -5.87 1.90 -15.87
N VAL A 75 -6.44 2.37 -14.75
CA VAL A 75 -5.75 2.38 -13.44
C VAL A 75 -5.40 0.95 -13.01
N LYS A 76 -6.32 -0.01 -13.18
CA LYS A 76 -6.09 -1.43 -12.90
C LYS A 76 -4.87 -1.96 -13.67
N TYR A 77 -4.83 -1.77 -14.99
CA TYR A 77 -3.74 -2.32 -15.81
C TYR A 77 -2.41 -1.58 -15.63
N LEU A 78 -2.42 -0.27 -15.33
CA LEU A 78 -1.22 0.44 -14.89
C LEU A 78 -0.68 -0.14 -13.58
N GLY A 79 -1.56 -0.47 -12.63
CA GLY A 79 -1.21 -1.14 -11.38
C GLY A 79 -0.60 -2.52 -11.61
N VAL A 80 -1.22 -3.35 -12.47
CA VAL A 80 -0.70 -4.66 -12.87
C VAL A 80 0.70 -4.55 -13.47
N GLY A 81 0.89 -3.65 -14.45
CA GLY A 81 2.20 -3.43 -15.08
C GLY A 81 3.28 -3.01 -14.08
N PHE A 82 2.91 -2.18 -13.12
CA PHE A 82 3.82 -1.75 -12.07
C PHE A 82 4.17 -2.86 -11.06
N LEU A 83 3.22 -3.72 -10.71
CA LEU A 83 3.49 -4.90 -9.88
C LEU A 83 4.45 -5.87 -10.59
N PHE A 84 4.29 -6.08 -11.90
CA PHE A 84 5.26 -6.85 -12.69
C PHE A 84 6.64 -6.21 -12.69
N TYR A 85 6.73 -4.88 -12.86
CA TYR A 85 7.99 -4.16 -12.77
C TYR A 85 8.69 -4.33 -11.41
N LEU A 86 7.94 -4.26 -10.30
CA LEU A 86 8.48 -4.52 -8.97
C LEU A 86 8.92 -5.98 -8.81
N ALA A 87 8.09 -6.94 -9.23
CA ALA A 87 8.45 -8.36 -9.20
C ALA A 87 9.77 -8.64 -9.93
N TYR A 88 9.95 -8.04 -11.11
CA TYR A 88 11.21 -8.13 -11.86
C TYR A 88 12.40 -7.56 -11.07
N LYS A 89 12.26 -6.41 -10.42
CA LYS A 89 13.32 -5.85 -9.56
C LYS A 89 13.71 -6.81 -8.42
N PHE A 90 12.73 -7.46 -7.79
CA PHE A 90 12.95 -8.44 -6.74
C PHE A 90 13.60 -9.73 -7.24
N PHE A 91 13.22 -10.23 -8.40
CA PHE A 91 13.90 -11.35 -9.02
C PHE A 91 15.35 -11.01 -9.36
N LYS A 92 15.60 -9.80 -9.88
CA LYS A 92 16.96 -9.34 -10.19
C LYS A 92 17.86 -9.27 -8.96
N MET A 93 17.34 -8.79 -7.82
CA MET A 93 18.00 -8.85 -6.51
C MET A 93 18.45 -10.26 -6.12
N SER A 94 17.73 -11.28 -6.60
CA SER A 94 17.98 -12.68 -6.24
C SER A 94 19.11 -13.33 -7.04
N VAL A 95 19.42 -12.76 -8.21
CA VAL A 95 20.39 -13.36 -9.14
C VAL A 95 21.77 -12.74 -8.95
N ASP A 96 21.84 -11.46 -8.59
CA ASP A 96 23.09 -10.71 -8.59
C ASP A 96 23.28 -9.92 -7.28
N ALA A 97 23.92 -10.56 -6.30
CA ALA A 97 24.19 -9.96 -4.99
C ALA A 97 25.10 -8.72 -5.03
N LYS A 98 25.79 -8.50 -6.16
CA LYS A 98 26.63 -7.31 -6.39
C LYS A 98 25.85 -6.10 -6.91
N THR A 99 24.60 -6.26 -7.36
CA THR A 99 23.77 -5.09 -7.70
C THR A 99 23.38 -4.34 -6.43
N SER A 100 23.95 -3.14 -6.23
CA SER A 100 23.53 -2.27 -5.13
C SER A 100 22.11 -1.77 -5.38
N ILE A 101 21.16 -2.31 -4.63
CA ILE A 101 19.78 -1.86 -4.71
C ILE A 101 19.70 -0.54 -3.98
N LYS A 102 19.12 0.45 -4.64
CA LYS A 102 18.89 1.76 -4.04
C LYS A 102 17.64 1.72 -3.17
N PRO A 103 17.63 2.42 -2.03
CA PRO A 103 16.43 2.60 -1.24
C PRO A 103 15.29 3.16 -2.10
N LEU A 104 14.06 2.73 -1.80
CA LEU A 104 12.86 3.31 -2.40
C LEU A 104 12.79 4.80 -2.04
N THR A 105 12.49 5.61 -3.05
CA THR A 105 12.45 7.06 -2.94
C THR A 105 11.04 7.57 -2.66
N PHE A 106 10.93 8.87 -2.38
CA PHE A 106 9.63 9.55 -2.28
C PHE A 106 8.81 9.39 -3.57
N LYS A 107 9.45 9.48 -4.75
CA LYS A 107 8.78 9.30 -6.05
C LYS A 107 8.24 7.88 -6.21
N ASP A 108 9.01 6.87 -5.78
CA ASP A 108 8.54 5.49 -5.78
C ASP A 108 7.29 5.35 -4.91
N GLY A 109 7.24 6.01 -3.75
CA GLY A 109 6.07 5.99 -2.86
C GLY A 109 4.81 6.55 -3.48
N ILE A 110 4.89 7.69 -4.18
CA ILE A 110 3.74 8.26 -4.90
C ILE A 110 3.24 7.27 -5.96
N ILE A 111 4.15 6.74 -6.79
CA ILE A 111 3.78 5.83 -7.89
C ILE A 111 3.16 4.55 -7.34
N ILE A 112 3.80 3.95 -6.33
CA ILE A 112 3.34 2.72 -5.68
C ILE A 112 1.93 2.91 -5.14
N GLU A 113 1.68 4.00 -4.42
CA GLU A 113 0.40 4.21 -3.75
C GLU A 113 -0.75 4.51 -4.74
N ILE A 114 -0.51 5.35 -5.76
CA ILE A 114 -1.52 5.63 -6.81
C ILE A 114 -1.94 4.34 -7.53
N LEU A 115 -0.97 3.46 -7.78
CA LEU A 115 -1.17 2.22 -8.51
C LEU A 115 -1.66 1.07 -7.61
N ASN A 116 -1.76 1.30 -6.30
CA ASN A 116 -2.17 0.30 -5.33
C ASN A 116 -3.70 0.23 -5.24
N ALA A 117 -4.29 -0.72 -5.98
CA ALA A 117 -5.74 -0.95 -5.99
C ALA A 117 -6.33 -1.15 -4.58
N LYS A 118 -5.59 -1.73 -3.63
CA LYS A 118 -6.05 -1.92 -2.23
C LYS A 118 -6.38 -0.57 -1.57
N TYR A 119 -5.55 0.44 -1.80
CA TYR A 119 -5.73 1.77 -1.22
C TYR A 119 -6.69 2.67 -2.01
N LEU A 120 -7.18 2.22 -3.17
CA LEU A 120 -8.37 2.81 -3.82
C LEU A 120 -9.66 2.15 -3.30
N MET A 121 -9.63 0.83 -3.13
CA MET A 121 -10.79 0.05 -2.69
C MET A 121 -11.18 0.33 -1.24
N ILE A 122 -10.20 0.43 -0.34
CA ILE A 122 -10.47 0.62 1.10
C ILE A 122 -11.20 1.95 1.38
N PRO A 123 -10.76 3.12 0.90
CA PRO A 123 -11.53 4.35 1.01
C PRO A 123 -12.92 4.24 0.41
N SER A 124 -13.06 3.55 -0.73
CA SER A 124 -14.34 3.40 -1.42
C SER A 124 -15.35 2.61 -0.58
N ILE A 125 -14.91 1.51 0.04
CA ILE A 125 -15.72 0.68 0.96
C ILE A 125 -15.98 1.46 2.26
N MET A 126 -14.96 2.14 2.79
CA MET A 126 -15.09 2.93 4.01
C MET A 126 -16.15 4.02 3.86
N PHE A 127 -16.10 4.81 2.79
CA PHE A 127 -17.11 5.85 2.55
C PHE A 127 -18.49 5.25 2.24
N SER A 128 -18.60 4.12 1.52
CA SER A 128 -19.93 3.53 1.27
C SER A 128 -20.62 2.99 2.52
N GLN A 129 -19.84 2.53 3.51
CA GLN A 129 -20.36 1.97 4.76
C GLN A 129 -20.50 3.01 5.88
N PHE A 130 -19.59 4.00 5.91
CA PHE A 130 -19.41 4.90 7.04
C PHE A 130 -19.54 6.40 6.69
N TYR A 131 -19.92 6.77 5.47
CA TYR A 131 -20.28 8.15 5.17
C TYR A 131 -21.79 8.36 5.23
N ARG A 132 -22.23 9.42 5.91
CA ARG A 132 -23.61 9.86 5.96
C ARG A 132 -23.67 11.30 5.45
N PRO A 133 -24.28 11.58 4.29
CA PRO A 133 -24.38 12.94 3.76
C PRO A 133 -25.00 13.95 4.73
N SER A 134 -25.89 13.49 5.63
CA SER A 134 -26.47 14.30 6.71
C SER A 134 -25.45 14.87 7.69
N ASP A 135 -24.28 14.24 7.84
CA ASP A 135 -23.22 14.64 8.76
C ASP A 135 -22.26 15.66 8.11
N GLY A 136 -22.48 16.01 6.84
CA GLY A 136 -21.75 17.04 6.10
C GLY A 136 -20.36 16.63 5.62
N TYR A 137 -19.70 17.54 4.90
CA TYR A 137 -18.35 17.29 4.33
C TYR A 137 -17.25 17.15 5.40
N GLY A 138 -17.48 17.62 6.64
CA GLY A 138 -16.54 17.45 7.74
C GLY A 138 -16.24 15.98 8.06
N GLN A 139 -17.21 15.09 7.85
CA GLN A 139 -17.02 13.65 8.05
C GLN A 139 -16.01 13.05 7.07
N ILE A 140 -15.88 13.60 5.86
CA ILE A 140 -14.88 13.15 4.88
C ILE A 140 -13.48 13.31 5.45
N PHE A 141 -13.18 14.46 6.05
CA PHE A 141 -11.90 14.72 6.67
C PHE A 141 -11.67 13.80 7.87
N ILE A 142 -12.66 13.65 8.76
CA ILE A 142 -12.55 12.77 9.94
C ILE A 142 -12.18 11.35 9.52
N LEU A 143 -12.94 10.75 8.59
CA LEU A 143 -12.68 9.39 8.11
C LEU A 143 -11.31 9.28 7.43
N SER A 144 -10.93 10.28 6.63
CA SER A 144 -9.63 10.29 5.95
C SER A 144 -8.45 10.35 6.93
N PHE A 145 -8.56 11.16 7.98
CA PHE A 145 -7.50 11.28 9.00
C PHE A 145 -7.46 10.06 9.94
N VAL A 146 -8.60 9.43 10.23
CA VAL A 146 -8.63 8.15 10.95
C VAL A 146 -7.93 7.07 10.13
N LEU A 147 -8.25 6.97 8.84
CA LEU A 147 -7.58 6.02 7.95
C LEU A 147 -6.07 6.30 7.88
N LEU A 148 -5.66 7.56 7.71
CA LEU A 148 -4.26 7.97 7.68
C LEU A 148 -3.51 7.58 8.97
N ALA A 149 -4.11 7.78 10.14
CA ALA A 149 -3.49 7.40 11.42
C ALA A 149 -3.24 5.89 11.50
N ILE A 150 -4.19 5.09 11.03
CA ILE A 150 -4.08 3.62 10.99
C ILE A 150 -3.03 3.20 9.95
N THR A 151 -3.00 3.82 8.77
CA THR A 151 -2.02 3.46 7.73
C THR A 151 -0.61 3.86 8.14
N LEU A 152 -0.40 5.03 8.76
CA LEU A 152 0.90 5.48 9.26
C LEU A 152 1.48 4.50 10.28
N THR A 153 0.67 4.10 11.27
CA THR A 153 1.09 3.17 12.32
C THR A 153 1.34 1.78 11.77
N THR A 154 0.41 1.25 10.98
CA THR A 154 0.51 -0.09 10.40
C THR A 154 1.70 -0.22 9.46
N SER A 155 1.90 0.74 8.56
CA SER A 155 3.04 0.73 7.65
C SER A 155 4.37 0.81 8.40
N MET A 156 4.45 1.61 9.47
CA MET A 156 5.64 1.64 10.32
C MET A 156 5.89 0.29 11.02
N THR A 157 4.84 -0.40 11.48
CA THR A 157 4.98 -1.77 12.02
C THR A 157 5.58 -2.73 11.00
N TRP A 158 5.19 -2.65 9.73
CA TRP A 158 5.80 -3.44 8.66
C TRP A 158 7.29 -3.10 8.44
N ILE A 159 7.65 -1.81 8.45
CA ILE A 159 9.05 -1.36 8.31
C ILE A 159 9.89 -1.87 9.49
N LEU A 160 9.40 -1.69 10.71
CA LEU A 160 10.07 -2.12 11.94
C LEU A 160 10.20 -3.64 11.99
N GLY A 161 9.15 -4.38 11.64
CA GLY A 161 9.18 -5.83 11.53
C GLY A 161 10.26 -6.28 10.56
N GLY A 162 10.27 -5.72 9.34
CA GLY A 162 11.30 -5.99 8.34
C GLY A 162 12.72 -5.73 8.85
N ASN A 163 12.93 -4.59 9.51
CA ASN A 163 14.23 -4.20 10.06
C ASN A 163 14.67 -5.11 11.24
N THR A 164 13.77 -5.48 12.14
CA THR A 164 14.07 -6.37 13.28
C THR A 164 14.45 -7.77 12.81
N PHE A 165 13.78 -8.28 11.77
CA PHE A 165 14.13 -9.57 11.19
C PHE A 165 15.29 -9.50 10.19
N ALA A 166 15.87 -8.33 9.93
CA ALA A 166 16.97 -8.16 8.96
C ALA A 166 18.22 -8.98 9.30
N SER A 167 18.56 -9.12 10.59
CA SER A 167 19.69 -9.92 11.06
C SER A 167 19.50 -11.41 10.82
N PHE A 168 18.25 -11.89 10.76
CA PHE A 168 17.92 -13.23 10.31
C PHE A 168 17.99 -13.37 8.79
N VAL A 169 18.37 -12.33 8.03
CA VAL A 169 18.32 -12.34 6.55
C VAL A 169 19.57 -11.72 5.91
N SER A 170 20.59 -11.40 6.69
CA SER A 170 21.83 -10.78 6.22
C SER A 170 22.71 -11.68 5.34
N ASP A 171 22.45 -12.98 5.29
CA ASP A 171 23.13 -13.95 4.43
C ASP A 171 22.74 -13.77 2.95
N GLU A 172 23.72 -13.79 2.06
CA GLU A 172 23.58 -13.67 0.60
C GLU A 172 22.56 -14.69 0.04
N LYS A 173 22.52 -15.90 0.60
CA LYS A 173 21.50 -16.91 0.27
C LYS A 173 20.10 -16.52 0.72
N ARG A 174 19.97 -15.80 1.84
CA ARG A 174 18.67 -15.35 2.38
C ARG A 174 18.15 -14.11 1.65
N GLN A 175 19.03 -13.21 1.19
CA GLN A 175 18.67 -12.13 0.27
C GLN A 175 18.12 -12.65 -1.06
N LYS A 176 18.75 -13.72 -1.60
CA LYS A 176 18.25 -14.44 -2.78
C LYS A 176 16.86 -15.05 -2.57
N HIS A 177 16.65 -15.72 -1.44
CA HIS A 177 15.33 -16.26 -1.10
C HIS A 177 14.29 -15.16 -0.91
N GLN A 178 14.63 -14.03 -0.29
CA GLN A 178 13.71 -12.90 -0.14
C GLN A 178 13.29 -12.30 -1.47
N GLY A 179 14.25 -11.98 -2.34
CA GLY A 179 13.94 -11.44 -3.64
C GLY A 179 13.07 -12.40 -4.47
N THR A 180 13.33 -13.71 -4.37
CA THR A 180 12.53 -14.72 -5.07
C THR A 180 11.13 -14.83 -4.47
N PHE A 181 11.03 -14.84 -3.15
CA PHE A 181 9.75 -14.93 -2.42
C PHE A 181 8.86 -13.72 -2.65
N PHE A 182 9.37 -12.50 -2.41
CA PHE A 182 8.62 -11.27 -2.62
C PHE A 182 8.34 -10.99 -4.09
N GLY A 183 9.29 -11.29 -4.98
CA GLY A 183 9.08 -11.25 -6.42
C GLY A 183 7.93 -12.16 -6.85
N SER A 184 7.89 -13.40 -6.33
CA SER A 184 6.82 -14.36 -6.61
C SER A 184 5.47 -13.89 -6.08
N LEU A 185 5.41 -13.39 -4.84
CA LEU A 185 4.18 -12.84 -4.27
C LEU A 185 3.61 -11.69 -5.09
N LEU A 186 4.47 -10.73 -5.49
CA LEU A 186 4.05 -9.60 -6.33
C LEU A 186 3.62 -10.05 -7.73
N PHE A 187 4.33 -11.01 -8.32
CA PHE A 187 4.01 -11.57 -9.63
C PHE A 187 2.66 -12.31 -9.64
N ILE A 188 2.42 -13.15 -8.63
CA ILE A 188 1.15 -13.87 -8.45
C ILE A 188 0.01 -12.87 -8.24
N THR A 189 0.23 -11.85 -7.40
CA THR A 189 -0.76 -10.78 -7.17
C THR A 189 -1.07 -10.02 -8.46
N ALA A 190 -0.06 -9.72 -9.28
CA ALA A 190 -0.24 -9.05 -10.57
C ALA A 190 -1.06 -9.90 -11.55
N ILE A 191 -0.77 -11.20 -11.65
CA ILE A 191 -1.54 -12.13 -12.49
C ILE A 191 -2.99 -12.22 -12.02
N TRP A 192 -3.21 -12.40 -10.72
CA TRP A 192 -4.55 -12.50 -10.16
C TRP A 192 -5.36 -11.23 -10.44
N LEU A 193 -4.77 -10.06 -10.26
CA LEU A 193 -5.38 -8.77 -10.60
C LEU A 193 -5.56 -8.57 -12.10
N ALA A 194 -4.74 -9.16 -12.97
CA ALA A 194 -4.92 -9.03 -14.41
C ALA A 194 -6.17 -9.78 -14.90
N ILE A 195 -6.49 -10.91 -14.26
CA ILE A 195 -7.54 -11.85 -14.70
C ILE A 195 -8.89 -11.55 -14.02
N ASN A 196 -8.89 -11.00 -12.80
CA ASN A 196 -10.10 -10.63 -12.04
C ASN A 196 -10.25 -9.12 -12.00
#